data_AF-A0A4P6XLU9-F1
#
_entry.id   AF-A0A4P6XLU9-F1
#
_cell.length_a   1.000
_cell.length_b   1.000
_cell.length_c   1.000
_cell.angle_alpha   90.00
_cell.angle_beta   90.00
_cell.angle_gamma   90.00
#
_symmetry.space_group_name_H-M   'P 1'
#
loop_
_entity.id
_entity.type
_entity.pdbx_description
1 polymer ?
#
loop_
_entity_poly.entity_id
_entity_poly.type
_entity_poly.pdbx_seq_one_letter_code
_entity_poly.pdbx_strand_id
1 'polypeptide(L)'
;MPAFRRSERRQLMAERRPSALYIPAVIPPLSGLEKPNNHSLNMDHCDILILGTGLVELILAAALAWQGVEVLHIDKNDYYGDTSSTLTVDQWKKWCVEVNLGRVAHVRDAQIYVPGGKRDNGFSSKDYGIDVSPKVMFAQLDLLALLVQLKVYKYLEFQSLSNFHVFENDHFKLKLSNTTKEEIFTDQLLSLTTKRLLMKFLKFVLSDDAAAKKELLAEHSQTPIDAFLQQKFNLALPQADELIYSIGLCSRKNTRTPEAVARMKRFLVSFDVYGNFPVMVLKYGGPGELAQGFCRSAAVAGTTYKLATKLVDFDPVLKIARFDDGAAVHVREKIVAAPTQTPKFLRTGYAELEENLQPYAVTRLITVVRKDCSEWMAETESSAVVVFPPDSLPTHNQHSVQVIIQNGGSGVCPAGEAIWYSHTCEPHAARAKEDLESAFLKMENAILRESATNLENVLDDNDFVLSQQGTPILVNSFKLGESLQSFVPKKTLDIVCKIGFVQTTYINPDLSNVLAPESKLNISNLSVKDSDDILFSNMPSSELSYDGIIGEVKLLYQRITGSCDDFFVVDFEDESDEETPGKSLDAVVDELALEDSDYDSSHHEPFGAEEMEL
;
A
#
# COMPACT_ATOMS: atom_id res chain seq x y z
N MET A 1 -25.31 17.96 16.65
CA MET A 1 -24.59 18.66 15.57
C MET A 1 -25.62 19.12 14.55
N PRO A 2 -25.56 20.36 14.01
CA PRO A 2 -26.42 20.69 12.90
C PRO A 2 -25.87 19.96 11.67
N ALA A 3 -26.64 19.00 11.16
CA ALA A 3 -26.38 18.28 9.92
C ALA A 3 -26.21 19.28 8.75
N PHE A 4 -25.42 18.87 7.75
CA PHE A 4 -25.19 19.54 6.47
C PHE A 4 -26.46 20.25 5.98
N ARG A 5 -26.53 21.58 6.13
CA ARG A 5 -27.68 22.36 5.66
C ARG A 5 -27.48 22.66 4.18
N ARG A 6 -27.94 21.74 3.32
CA ARG A 6 -28.03 21.91 1.86
C ARG A 6 -28.70 23.25 1.51
N SER A 7 -27.92 24.29 1.22
CA SER A 7 -28.37 25.39 0.37
C SER A 7 -28.07 25.01 -1.06
N GLU A 8 -29.09 24.53 -1.78
CA GLU A 8 -29.06 24.14 -3.21
C GLU A 8 -27.88 23.24 -3.64
N ARG A 9 -28.12 21.92 -3.60
CA ARG A 9 -27.20 20.90 -4.13
C ARG A 9 -26.91 21.23 -5.61
N ARG A 10 -25.63 21.32 -5.97
CA ARG A 10 -25.21 21.36 -7.37
C ARG A 10 -25.60 20.03 -8.02
N GLN A 11 -26.28 20.08 -9.16
CA GLN A 11 -26.71 18.87 -9.89
C GLN A 11 -25.55 17.88 -10.07
N LEU A 12 -25.82 16.57 -9.93
CA LEU A 12 -24.83 15.51 -10.15
C LEU A 12 -24.31 15.55 -11.60
N MET A 13 -23.14 14.96 -11.90
CA MET A 13 -22.63 14.94 -13.28
C MET A 13 -23.61 14.32 -14.27
N ALA A 14 -24.33 13.26 -13.88
CA ALA A 14 -25.39 12.64 -14.68
C ALA A 14 -26.50 13.66 -15.02
N GLU A 15 -26.92 14.45 -14.04
CA GLU A 15 -27.96 15.48 -14.19
C GLU A 15 -27.50 16.70 -15.02
N ARG A 16 -26.19 16.90 -15.23
CA ARG A 16 -25.62 18.01 -16.01
C ARG A 16 -25.44 17.70 -17.50
N ARG A 17 -25.60 16.45 -17.94
CA ARG A 17 -25.45 16.09 -19.36
C ARG A 17 -26.70 16.57 -20.13
N PRO A 18 -26.59 17.53 -21.07
CA PRO A 18 -27.69 17.76 -22.00
C PRO A 18 -27.82 16.52 -22.91
N SER A 19 -29.05 16.05 -23.10
CA SER A 19 -29.42 14.97 -24.02
C SER A 19 -29.23 15.40 -25.49
N ALA A 20 -27.99 15.65 -25.90
CA ALA A 20 -27.61 16.03 -27.25
C ALA A 20 -26.72 14.94 -27.84
N LEU A 21 -27.12 14.45 -29.02
CA LEU A 21 -26.35 13.50 -29.83
C LEU A 21 -24.92 14.02 -30.05
N TYR A 22 -23.94 13.20 -29.70
CA TYR A 22 -22.53 13.45 -29.95
C TYR A 22 -22.29 13.46 -31.48
N ILE A 23 -22.05 14.65 -32.03
CA ILE A 23 -21.50 14.80 -33.38
C ILE A 23 -19.99 15.00 -33.19
N PRO A 24 -19.12 14.12 -33.71
CA PRO A 24 -17.68 14.29 -33.55
C PRO A 24 -17.26 15.65 -34.12
N ALA A 25 -16.57 16.44 -33.30
CA ALA A 25 -16.08 17.74 -33.72
C ALA A 25 -15.01 17.57 -34.81
N VAL A 26 -15.26 18.14 -35.98
CA VAL A 26 -14.21 18.59 -36.90
C VAL A 26 -13.19 19.33 -36.05
N ILE A 27 -11.91 18.94 -36.17
CA ILE A 27 -10.78 19.54 -35.44
C ILE A 27 -11.00 21.06 -35.35
N PRO A 28 -11.23 21.62 -34.15
CA PRO A 28 -11.48 23.04 -34.03
C PRO A 28 -10.24 23.80 -34.53
N PRO A 29 -10.39 24.92 -35.26
CA PRO A 29 -9.26 25.74 -35.65
C PRO A 29 -8.47 26.15 -34.40
N LEU A 30 -7.15 26.30 -34.55
CA LEU A 30 -6.17 26.64 -33.50
C LEU A 30 -6.34 28.05 -32.90
N SER A 31 -7.58 28.55 -32.77
CA SER A 31 -7.94 29.70 -31.95
C SER A 31 -7.92 29.27 -30.48
N GLY A 32 -6.77 29.49 -29.83
CA GLY A 32 -6.53 29.08 -28.44
C GLY A 32 -5.08 29.21 -27.97
N LEU A 33 -4.16 29.67 -28.83
CA LEU A 33 -2.86 30.24 -28.41
C LEU A 33 -3.07 31.62 -27.76
N GLU A 34 -3.96 31.70 -26.77
CA GLU A 34 -4.02 32.86 -25.89
C GLU A 34 -2.83 32.79 -24.91
N LYS A 35 -2.38 33.98 -24.48
CA LYS A 35 -1.27 34.16 -23.54
C LYS A 35 -1.43 33.22 -22.32
N PRO A 36 -0.34 32.80 -21.65
CA PRO A 36 -0.45 31.96 -20.46
C PRO A 36 -1.50 32.55 -19.53
N ASN A 37 -2.54 31.77 -19.22
CA ASN A 37 -3.58 32.17 -18.28
C ASN A 37 -2.88 32.72 -17.03
N ASN A 38 -3.26 33.92 -16.60
CA ASN A 38 -2.82 34.41 -15.31
C ASN A 38 -3.08 33.31 -14.28
N HIS A 39 -2.06 32.94 -13.48
CA HIS A 39 -2.14 31.90 -12.46
C HIS A 39 -3.02 32.30 -11.26
N SER A 40 -4.13 33.02 -11.48
CA SER A 40 -5.11 33.33 -10.45
C SER A 40 -6.11 32.18 -10.33
N LEU A 41 -6.34 31.70 -9.11
CA LEU A 41 -7.50 30.88 -8.77
C LEU A 41 -8.76 31.65 -9.21
N ASN A 42 -9.50 31.12 -10.19
CA ASN A 42 -10.78 31.69 -10.64
C ASN A 42 -11.96 31.20 -9.77
N MET A 43 -11.69 30.95 -8.49
CA MET A 43 -12.65 30.38 -7.56
C MET A 43 -12.66 31.22 -6.29
N ASP A 44 -13.83 31.78 -5.95
CA ASP A 44 -13.99 32.68 -4.81
C ASP A 44 -14.45 31.95 -3.54
N HIS A 45 -14.97 30.73 -3.69
CA HIS A 45 -15.45 29.90 -2.59
C HIS A 45 -15.30 28.40 -2.89
N CYS A 46 -15.27 27.60 -1.83
CA CYS A 46 -15.46 26.15 -1.88
C CYS A 46 -16.23 25.68 -0.64
N ASP A 47 -16.82 24.49 -0.68
CA ASP A 47 -17.44 23.89 0.49
C ASP A 47 -16.36 23.32 1.43
N ILE A 48 -15.42 22.57 0.85
CA ILE A 48 -14.35 21.88 1.57
C ILE A 48 -12.98 22.27 1.00
N LEU A 49 -12.03 22.56 1.89
CA LEU A 49 -10.62 22.77 1.54
C LEU A 49 -9.79 21.59 2.06
N ILE A 50 -9.05 20.92 1.18
CA ILE A 50 -8.19 19.79 1.52
C ILE A 50 -6.73 20.18 1.28
N LEU A 51 -5.87 19.97 2.29
CA LEU A 51 -4.44 20.26 2.27
C LEU A 51 -3.64 18.96 2.21
N GLY A 52 -2.97 18.71 1.10
CA GLY A 52 -2.17 17.50 0.86
C GLY A 52 -2.83 16.53 -0.06
N THR A 53 -2.06 15.99 -0.98
CA THR A 53 -2.53 15.06 -2.02
C THR A 53 -2.11 13.62 -1.72
N GLY A 54 -2.12 13.23 -0.44
CA GLY A 54 -1.96 11.83 -0.04
C GLY A 54 -3.19 11.00 -0.41
N LEU A 55 -3.06 9.67 -0.28
CA LEU A 55 -4.10 8.77 -0.76
C LEU A 55 -5.43 8.94 -0.01
N VAL A 56 -5.40 9.15 1.32
CA VAL A 56 -6.61 9.42 2.13
C VAL A 56 -7.31 10.70 1.64
N GLU A 57 -6.55 11.78 1.47
CA GLU A 57 -7.09 13.07 1.04
C GLU A 57 -7.68 13.01 -0.37
N LEU A 58 -7.06 12.27 -1.28
CA LEU A 58 -7.50 12.13 -2.66
C LEU A 58 -8.77 11.28 -2.79
N ILE A 59 -8.85 10.17 -2.05
CA ILE A 59 -10.08 9.37 -2.01
C ILE A 59 -11.20 10.20 -1.37
N LEU A 60 -10.93 10.91 -0.27
CA LEU A 60 -11.91 11.80 0.35
C LEU A 60 -12.40 12.89 -0.61
N ALA A 61 -11.49 13.54 -1.35
CA ALA A 61 -11.82 14.54 -2.36
C ALA A 61 -12.74 13.96 -3.44
N ALA A 62 -12.43 12.76 -3.94
CA ALA A 62 -13.28 12.06 -4.90
C ALA A 62 -14.67 11.77 -4.31
N ALA A 63 -14.74 11.23 -3.08
CA ALA A 63 -15.99 10.90 -2.40
C ALA A 63 -16.94 12.09 -2.30
N LEU A 64 -16.40 13.24 -1.89
CA LEU A 64 -17.14 14.47 -1.71
C LEU A 64 -17.56 15.06 -3.07
N ALA A 65 -16.65 15.12 -4.03
CA ALA A 65 -16.91 15.71 -5.34
C ALA A 65 -17.97 14.93 -6.13
N TRP A 66 -17.94 13.60 -6.09
CA TRP A 66 -18.97 12.77 -6.71
C TRP A 66 -20.35 12.97 -6.10
N GLN A 67 -20.44 13.44 -4.85
CA GLN A 67 -21.70 13.85 -4.23
C GLN A 67 -22.12 15.30 -4.51
N GLY A 68 -21.34 16.02 -5.32
CA GLY A 68 -21.59 17.39 -5.75
C GLY A 68 -21.02 18.48 -4.83
N VAL A 69 -20.15 18.11 -3.87
CA VAL A 69 -19.46 19.04 -2.97
C VAL A 69 -18.35 19.78 -3.73
N GLU A 70 -18.24 21.10 -3.54
CA GLU A 70 -17.19 21.88 -4.16
C GLU A 70 -15.89 21.78 -3.35
N VAL A 71 -14.94 21.00 -3.86
CA VAL A 71 -13.67 20.72 -3.19
C VAL A 71 -12.55 21.56 -3.82
N LEU A 72 -11.85 22.33 -2.98
CA LEU A 72 -10.53 22.89 -3.28
C LEU A 72 -9.47 21.98 -2.69
N HIS A 73 -8.59 21.44 -3.52
CA HIS A 73 -7.54 20.53 -3.08
C HIS A 73 -6.17 21.12 -3.39
N ILE A 74 -5.40 21.48 -2.36
CA ILE A 74 -4.09 22.10 -2.53
C ILE A 74 -2.96 21.23 -1.98
N ASP A 75 -1.75 21.45 -2.48
CA ASP A 75 -0.53 20.83 -1.94
C ASP A 75 0.63 21.83 -1.99
N LYS A 76 1.47 21.87 -0.95
CA LYS A 76 2.67 22.71 -0.93
C LYS A 76 3.75 22.19 -1.90
N ASN A 77 3.71 20.91 -2.25
CA ASN A 77 4.63 20.29 -3.18
C ASN A 77 4.25 20.64 -4.62
N ASP A 78 5.23 20.59 -5.51
CA ASP A 78 5.04 20.76 -6.97
C ASP A 78 4.65 19.46 -7.68
N TYR A 79 4.28 18.43 -6.92
CA TYR A 79 3.87 17.10 -7.39
C TYR A 79 2.73 16.54 -6.53
N TYR A 80 2.00 15.56 -7.06
CA TYR A 80 0.92 14.84 -6.37
C TYR A 80 1.46 13.70 -5.50
N GLY A 81 0.65 13.26 -4.53
CA GLY A 81 0.87 12.04 -3.77
C GLY A 81 1.35 12.28 -2.35
N ASP A 82 2.00 13.41 -2.06
CA ASP A 82 2.58 13.73 -0.74
C ASP A 82 3.31 12.51 -0.12
N THR A 83 2.79 11.89 0.95
CA THR A 83 3.36 10.68 1.57
C THR A 83 3.24 9.38 0.74
N SER A 84 2.39 9.40 -0.29
CA SER A 84 2.16 8.35 -1.29
C SER A 84 2.85 8.66 -2.63
N SER A 85 3.76 9.64 -2.68
CA SER A 85 4.43 10.03 -3.93
C SER A 85 5.48 9.01 -4.39
N THR A 86 5.68 8.98 -5.71
CA THR A 86 6.76 8.27 -6.39
C THR A 86 7.80 9.30 -6.84
N LEU A 87 9.03 9.20 -6.34
CA LEU A 87 10.05 10.23 -6.53
C LEU A 87 11.28 9.69 -7.27
N THR A 88 11.86 10.54 -8.11
CA THR A 88 13.17 10.29 -8.73
C THR A 88 14.30 10.36 -7.70
N VAL A 89 15.48 9.80 -8.03
CA VAL A 89 16.66 9.83 -7.14
C VAL A 89 17.06 11.26 -6.74
N ASP A 90 17.01 12.23 -7.66
CA ASP A 90 17.34 13.63 -7.37
C ASP A 90 16.23 14.32 -6.54
N GLN A 91 14.95 13.94 -6.71
CA GLN A 91 13.88 14.38 -5.81
C GLN A 91 14.05 13.81 -4.40
N TRP A 92 14.47 12.55 -4.25
CA TRP A 92 14.81 11.97 -2.95
C TRP A 92 15.96 12.71 -2.25
N LYS A 93 17.00 13.14 -2.98
CA LYS A 93 18.06 13.98 -2.40
C LYS A 93 17.51 15.28 -1.83
N LYS A 94 16.64 15.97 -2.59
CA LYS A 94 15.96 17.19 -2.13
C LYS A 94 15.09 16.88 -0.91
N TRP A 95 14.29 15.83 -0.97
CA TRP A 95 13.40 15.41 0.11
C TRP A 95 14.16 15.12 1.41
N CYS A 96 15.28 14.37 1.36
CA CYS A 96 16.11 14.11 2.54
C CYS A 96 16.64 15.41 3.19
N VAL A 97 17.03 16.39 2.37
CA VAL A 97 17.43 17.72 2.87
C VAL A 97 16.26 18.42 3.54
N GLU A 98 15.07 18.44 2.93
CA GLU A 98 13.88 19.07 3.51
C GLU A 98 13.45 18.42 4.83
N VAL A 99 13.52 17.09 4.94
CA VAL A 99 13.29 16.34 6.19
C VAL A 99 14.28 16.80 7.27
N ASN A 100 15.58 16.79 6.98
CA ASN A 100 16.60 17.15 7.96
C ASN A 100 16.60 18.64 8.33
N LEU A 101 15.98 19.50 7.52
CA LEU A 101 15.68 20.90 7.84
C LEU A 101 14.37 21.07 8.65
N GLY A 102 13.68 19.98 9.00
CA GLY A 102 12.44 20.01 9.77
C GLY A 102 11.23 20.54 8.99
N ARG A 103 11.23 20.43 7.66
CA ARG A 103 10.17 20.95 6.77
C ARG A 103 9.14 19.90 6.36
N VAL A 104 9.45 18.62 6.61
CA VAL A 104 8.54 17.48 6.44
C VAL A 104 8.21 16.98 7.85
N ALA A 105 6.95 17.11 8.24
CA ALA A 105 6.49 16.67 9.56
C ALA A 105 6.50 15.13 9.65
N HIS A 106 6.61 14.60 10.87
CA HIS A 106 6.57 13.16 11.20
C HIS A 106 7.60 12.27 10.50
N VAL A 107 8.60 12.85 9.85
CA VAL A 107 9.70 12.11 9.26
C VAL A 107 11.01 12.67 9.77
N ARG A 108 11.96 11.80 10.09
CA ARG A 108 13.27 12.15 10.61
C ARG A 108 14.34 11.18 10.12
N ASP A 109 15.59 11.52 10.42
CA ASP A 109 16.78 10.70 10.13
C ASP A 109 16.86 10.29 8.65
N ALA A 110 16.43 11.15 7.74
CA ALA A 110 16.43 10.85 6.31
C ALA A 110 17.84 10.93 5.73
N GLN A 111 18.28 9.86 5.08
CA GLN A 111 19.61 9.74 4.50
C GLN A 111 19.50 9.11 3.13
N ILE A 112 20.35 9.58 2.21
CA ILE A 112 20.55 8.94 0.92
C ILE A 112 22.03 8.74 0.68
N TYR A 113 22.40 7.51 0.37
CA TYR A 113 23.75 7.11 0.00
C TYR A 113 23.77 6.74 -1.48
N VAL A 114 24.70 7.35 -2.21
CA VAL A 114 24.97 7.06 -3.63
C VAL A 114 26.45 6.72 -3.72
N PRO A 115 26.84 5.45 -3.95
CA PRO A 115 28.24 5.08 -4.17
C PRO A 115 28.88 5.96 -5.26
N GLY A 116 30.17 6.27 -5.16
CA GLY A 116 30.93 6.99 -6.22
C GLY A 116 30.46 8.41 -6.60
N GLY A 117 29.36 8.92 -6.02
CA GLY A 117 28.76 10.20 -6.41
C GLY A 117 28.24 10.25 -7.86
N LYS A 118 27.83 11.44 -8.33
CA LYS A 118 27.21 11.63 -9.66
C LYS A 118 28.14 11.28 -10.85
N ARG A 119 29.46 11.26 -10.67
CA ARG A 119 30.43 11.10 -11.77
C ARG A 119 30.81 9.65 -12.03
N ASP A 120 30.83 8.82 -10.99
CA ASP A 120 31.42 7.49 -11.09
C ASP A 120 30.37 6.37 -11.03
N ASN A 121 29.14 6.66 -10.60
CA ASN A 121 28.06 5.69 -10.45
C ASN A 121 27.05 5.70 -11.61
N GLY A 122 27.46 6.07 -12.83
CA GLY A 122 26.60 6.31 -14.01
C GLY A 122 25.15 5.79 -13.95
N PHE A 123 24.20 6.66 -13.61
CA PHE A 123 22.76 6.41 -13.67
C PHE A 123 22.01 7.68 -14.09
N SER A 124 20.83 7.54 -14.69
CA SER A 124 19.92 8.65 -15.00
C SER A 124 18.81 8.69 -13.95
N SER A 125 18.74 9.79 -13.20
CA SER A 125 17.77 9.91 -12.09
C SER A 125 16.31 9.76 -12.50
N LYS A 126 15.96 10.08 -13.76
CA LYS A 126 14.58 10.04 -14.25
C LYS A 126 14.09 8.63 -14.59
N ASP A 127 15.02 7.69 -14.66
CA ASP A 127 14.73 6.30 -15.03
C ASP A 127 14.22 5.51 -13.81
N TYR A 128 14.15 6.16 -12.64
CA TYR A 128 13.72 5.56 -11.38
C TYR A 128 12.50 6.31 -10.82
N GLY A 129 11.41 5.59 -10.59
CA GLY A 129 10.28 6.01 -9.78
C GLY A 129 10.29 5.26 -8.45
N ILE A 130 10.77 5.91 -7.39
CA ILE A 130 10.95 5.27 -6.09
C ILE A 130 9.84 5.72 -5.14
N ASP A 131 8.97 4.79 -4.74
CA ASP A 131 7.84 5.06 -3.85
C ASP A 131 8.28 5.40 -2.42
N VAL A 132 7.63 6.39 -1.81
CA VAL A 132 7.87 6.76 -0.39
C VAL A 132 7.27 5.71 0.56
N SER A 133 6.10 5.17 0.23
CA SER A 133 5.38 4.19 1.06
C SER A 133 4.75 3.10 0.20
N PRO A 134 5.56 2.24 -0.44
CA PRO A 134 5.08 1.18 -1.34
C PRO A 134 4.17 0.20 -0.62
N LYS A 135 3.19 -0.33 -1.35
CA LYS A 135 2.15 -1.19 -0.81
C LYS A 135 1.71 -2.26 -1.80
N VAL A 136 1.20 -3.37 -1.27
CA VAL A 136 0.56 -4.44 -2.04
C VAL A 136 -0.96 -4.37 -1.94
N MET A 137 -1.67 -4.94 -2.90
CA MET A 137 -3.13 -4.95 -2.96
C MET A 137 -3.65 -6.37 -2.83
N PHE A 138 -4.45 -6.63 -1.81
CA PHE A 138 -5.23 -7.86 -1.72
C PHE A 138 -6.39 -7.81 -2.72
N ALA A 139 -6.72 -8.96 -3.32
CA ALA A 139 -7.78 -9.05 -4.32
C ALA A 139 -9.19 -8.82 -3.75
N GLN A 140 -9.41 -9.10 -2.46
CA GLN A 140 -10.57 -8.63 -1.71
C GLN A 140 -10.15 -7.54 -0.73
N LEU A 141 -10.14 -6.31 -1.22
CA LEU A 141 -9.80 -5.11 -0.47
C LEU A 141 -10.84 -4.03 -0.77
N ASP A 142 -11.29 -3.30 0.25
CA ASP A 142 -12.29 -2.22 0.11
C ASP A 142 -11.87 -1.17 -0.93
N LEU A 143 -10.56 -0.90 -1.04
CA LEU A 143 -10.03 0.03 -2.02
C LEU A 143 -10.27 -0.44 -3.46
N LEU A 144 -10.16 -1.75 -3.73
CA LEU A 144 -10.32 -2.27 -5.09
C LEU A 144 -11.76 -2.15 -5.58
N ALA A 145 -12.73 -2.43 -4.69
CA ALA A 145 -14.14 -2.18 -4.97
C ALA A 145 -14.38 -0.72 -5.38
N LEU A 146 -13.77 0.22 -4.67
CA LEU A 146 -13.87 1.66 -4.93
C LEU A 146 -13.18 2.05 -6.25
N LEU A 147 -12.05 1.43 -6.59
CA LEU A 147 -11.39 1.63 -7.88
C LEU A 147 -12.28 1.23 -9.07
N VAL A 148 -13.02 0.13 -8.94
CA VAL A 148 -14.00 -0.35 -9.93
C VAL A 148 -15.16 0.63 -10.04
N GLN A 149 -15.79 0.97 -8.91
CA GLN A 149 -16.92 1.91 -8.85
C GLN A 149 -16.57 3.25 -9.51
N LEU A 150 -15.42 3.86 -9.18
CA LEU A 150 -15.01 5.15 -9.75
C LEU A 150 -14.34 5.05 -11.12
N LYS A 151 -14.26 3.85 -11.71
CA LYS A 151 -13.55 3.58 -12.97
C LYS A 151 -12.10 4.06 -12.97
N VAL A 152 -11.47 4.15 -11.79
CA VAL A 152 -10.07 4.54 -11.63
C VAL A 152 -9.14 3.43 -12.13
N TYR A 153 -9.57 2.16 -12.06
CA TYR A 153 -8.83 1.02 -12.60
C TYR A 153 -8.44 1.18 -14.07
N LYS A 154 -9.18 1.98 -14.85
CA LYS A 154 -8.87 2.28 -16.27
C LYS A 154 -7.53 2.99 -16.47
N TYR A 155 -6.97 3.57 -15.42
CA TYR A 155 -5.70 4.29 -15.44
C TYR A 155 -4.54 3.46 -14.85
N LEU A 156 -4.81 2.24 -14.40
CA LEU A 156 -3.88 1.45 -13.59
C LEU A 156 -3.59 0.11 -14.25
N GLU A 157 -2.35 -0.33 -14.17
CA GLU A 157 -1.94 -1.69 -14.54
C GLU A 157 -1.57 -2.48 -13.29
N PHE A 158 -2.23 -3.63 -13.13
CA PHE A 158 -1.97 -4.56 -12.03
C PHE A 158 -1.19 -5.77 -12.53
N GLN A 159 -0.32 -6.30 -11.66
CA GLN A 159 0.33 -7.59 -11.85
C GLN A 159 0.09 -8.45 -10.61
N SER A 160 -0.41 -9.67 -10.81
CA SER A 160 -0.53 -10.66 -9.75
C SER A 160 0.86 -11.13 -9.32
N LEU A 161 1.00 -11.40 -8.03
CA LEU A 161 2.09 -12.21 -7.50
C LEU A 161 1.69 -13.70 -7.54
N SER A 162 2.63 -14.58 -7.20
CA SER A 162 2.40 -16.04 -7.15
C SER A 162 2.76 -16.65 -5.82
N ASN A 163 3.57 -15.95 -5.00
CA ASN A 163 4.07 -16.42 -3.73
C ASN A 163 4.54 -15.26 -2.84
N PHE A 164 4.78 -15.59 -1.57
CA PHE A 164 5.66 -14.84 -0.68
C PHE A 164 6.86 -15.72 -0.28
N HIS A 165 8.00 -15.08 -0.04
CA HIS A 165 9.20 -15.72 0.49
C HIS A 165 9.30 -15.47 1.99
N VAL A 166 9.65 -16.51 2.74
CA VAL A 166 9.88 -16.38 4.18
C VAL A 166 11.26 -16.86 4.54
N PHE A 167 11.97 -16.05 5.32
CA PHE A 167 13.29 -16.38 5.83
C PHE A 167 13.17 -17.22 7.10
N GLU A 168 13.71 -18.44 7.07
CA GLU A 168 13.66 -19.37 8.19
C GLU A 168 14.90 -20.27 8.18
N ASN A 169 15.55 -20.43 9.34
CA ASN A 169 16.73 -21.30 9.51
C ASN A 169 17.88 -20.99 8.53
N ASP A 170 18.14 -19.71 8.27
CA ASP A 170 19.18 -19.22 7.35
C ASP A 170 18.94 -19.53 5.86
N HIS A 171 17.70 -19.86 5.49
CA HIS A 171 17.29 -20.12 4.12
C HIS A 171 16.00 -19.37 3.78
N PHE A 172 15.84 -19.02 2.52
CA PHE A 172 14.58 -18.52 1.98
C PHE A 172 13.77 -19.70 1.48
N LYS A 173 12.59 -19.88 2.04
CA LYS A 173 11.67 -20.92 1.61
C LYS A 173 10.59 -20.32 0.72
N LEU A 174 10.45 -20.89 -0.46
CA LEU A 174 9.27 -20.74 -1.30
C LEU A 174 8.15 -21.57 -0.67
N LYS A 175 7.38 -21.00 0.26
CA LYS A 175 6.35 -21.78 0.98
C LYS A 175 5.00 -21.80 0.26
N LEU A 176 4.74 -20.83 -0.62
CA LEU A 176 3.43 -20.62 -1.24
C LEU A 176 3.53 -20.59 -2.78
N SER A 177 3.99 -21.65 -3.45
CA SER A 177 4.11 -21.65 -4.92
C SER A 177 2.77 -21.99 -5.60
N ASN A 178 2.26 -21.18 -6.55
CA ASN A 178 1.18 -21.51 -7.51
C ASN A 178 0.08 -22.44 -6.98
N THR A 179 -0.48 -22.12 -5.83
CA THR A 179 -1.33 -23.04 -5.09
C THR A 179 -2.73 -22.49 -4.97
N THR A 180 -3.70 -23.33 -5.30
CA THR A 180 -5.10 -23.13 -4.91
C THR A 180 -5.22 -22.99 -3.40
N LYS A 181 -6.33 -22.42 -2.93
CA LYS A 181 -6.61 -22.23 -1.50
C LYS A 181 -6.42 -23.49 -0.64
N GLU A 182 -6.68 -24.68 -1.18
CA GLU A 182 -6.46 -25.95 -0.50
C GLU A 182 -5.00 -26.42 -0.50
N GLU A 183 -4.21 -26.06 -1.50
CA GLU A 183 -2.85 -26.56 -1.68
C GLU A 183 -1.83 -25.91 -0.74
N ILE A 184 -2.08 -24.66 -0.33
CA ILE A 184 -1.32 -23.98 0.75
C ILE A 184 -1.26 -24.81 2.03
N PHE A 185 -2.33 -25.57 2.29
CA PHE A 185 -2.48 -26.37 3.51
C PHE A 185 -2.29 -27.87 3.27
N THR A 186 -1.97 -28.28 2.04
CA THR A 186 -1.84 -29.69 1.67
C THR A 186 -0.50 -30.06 1.05
N ASP A 187 0.56 -29.31 1.36
CA ASP A 187 1.96 -29.68 1.08
C ASP A 187 2.19 -31.19 1.32
N GLN A 188 2.72 -31.87 0.30
CA GLN A 188 2.94 -33.31 0.31
C GLN A 188 3.91 -33.75 1.41
N LEU A 189 4.74 -32.85 1.93
CA LEU A 189 5.66 -33.11 3.04
C LEU A 189 4.97 -33.13 4.41
N LEU A 190 3.74 -32.63 4.52
CA LEU A 190 2.99 -32.60 5.78
C LEU A 190 2.29 -33.93 6.06
N SER A 191 2.29 -34.34 7.34
CA SER A 191 1.56 -35.52 7.78
C SER A 191 0.04 -35.35 7.57
N LEU A 192 -0.68 -36.45 7.33
CA LEU A 192 -2.15 -36.43 7.21
C LEU A 192 -2.84 -35.82 8.44
N THR A 193 -2.27 -36.01 9.62
CA THR A 193 -2.78 -35.39 10.86
C THR A 193 -2.65 -33.87 10.80
N THR A 194 -1.49 -33.36 10.41
CA THR A 194 -1.25 -31.92 10.27
C THR A 194 -2.21 -31.29 9.25
N LYS A 195 -2.41 -31.95 8.10
CA LYS A 195 -3.37 -31.49 7.07
C LYS A 195 -4.80 -31.38 7.63
N ARG A 196 -5.25 -32.36 8.41
CA ARG A 196 -6.59 -32.31 9.05
C ARG A 196 -6.74 -31.14 10.02
N LEU A 197 -5.69 -30.81 10.78
CA LEU A 197 -5.71 -29.69 11.72
C LEU A 197 -5.73 -28.34 10.99
N LEU A 198 -4.94 -28.19 9.93
CA LEU A 198 -4.96 -26.99 9.08
C LEU A 198 -6.33 -26.81 8.41
N MET A 199 -6.92 -27.86 7.86
CA MET A 199 -8.26 -27.80 7.27
C MET A 199 -9.34 -27.45 8.30
N LYS A 200 -9.21 -27.92 9.55
CA LYS A 200 -10.12 -27.51 10.64
C LYS A 200 -10.01 -26.00 10.91
N PHE A 201 -8.79 -25.47 10.94
CA PHE A 201 -8.56 -24.04 11.13
C PHE A 201 -9.08 -23.22 9.94
N LEU A 202 -8.81 -23.65 8.71
CA LEU A 202 -9.30 -23.00 7.49
C LEU A 202 -10.83 -22.87 7.49
N LYS A 203 -11.53 -23.97 7.80
CA LYS A 203 -12.99 -23.96 7.94
C LYS A 203 -13.48 -23.00 9.01
N PHE A 204 -12.76 -22.86 10.12
CA PHE A 204 -13.08 -21.90 11.16
C PHE A 204 -12.89 -20.45 10.72
N VAL A 205 -11.79 -20.14 10.02
CA VAL A 205 -11.52 -18.76 9.57
C VAL A 205 -12.56 -18.29 8.55
N LEU A 206 -12.95 -19.21 7.66
CA LEU A 206 -13.86 -18.97 6.54
C LEU A 206 -15.32 -19.27 6.82
N SER A 207 -15.68 -19.76 8.01
CA SER A 207 -17.08 -20.07 8.31
C SER A 207 -17.89 -18.79 8.42
N ASP A 208 -19.07 -18.79 7.79
CA ASP A 208 -20.08 -17.72 7.90
C ASP A 208 -20.88 -17.79 9.21
N ASP A 209 -20.63 -18.77 10.09
CA ASP A 209 -21.23 -18.83 11.43
C ASP A 209 -20.59 -17.76 12.33
N ALA A 210 -21.05 -16.52 12.12
CA ALA A 210 -20.54 -15.34 12.79
C ALA A 210 -20.72 -15.43 14.31
N ALA A 211 -21.79 -16.04 14.82
CA ALA A 211 -22.09 -16.03 16.25
C ALA A 211 -21.12 -16.88 17.07
N ALA A 212 -20.95 -18.16 16.71
CA ALA A 212 -20.06 -19.06 17.44
C ALA A 212 -18.58 -18.66 17.28
N LYS A 213 -18.20 -18.17 16.09
CA LYS A 213 -16.86 -17.64 15.83
C LYS A 213 -16.60 -16.38 16.67
N LYS A 214 -17.54 -15.42 16.70
CA LYS A 214 -17.43 -14.18 17.47
C LYS A 214 -17.31 -14.46 18.97
N GLU A 215 -18.10 -15.38 19.50
CA GLU A 215 -18.00 -15.80 20.91
C GLU A 215 -16.61 -16.39 21.22
N LEU A 216 -16.12 -17.32 20.40
CA LEU A 216 -14.79 -17.92 20.60
C LEU A 216 -13.66 -16.88 20.50
N LEU A 217 -13.74 -15.96 19.54
CA LEU A 217 -12.73 -14.89 19.39
C LEU A 217 -12.79 -13.90 20.55
N ALA A 218 -13.98 -13.57 21.06
CA ALA A 218 -14.17 -12.72 22.23
C ALA A 218 -13.58 -13.35 23.50
N GLU A 219 -13.86 -14.63 23.76
CA GLU A 219 -13.28 -15.39 24.88
C GLU A 219 -11.74 -15.39 24.85
N HIS A 220 -11.15 -15.33 23.65
CA HIS A 220 -9.72 -15.39 23.42
C HIS A 220 -9.11 -14.07 22.96
N SER A 221 -9.79 -12.93 23.14
CA SER A 221 -9.35 -11.66 22.53
C SER A 221 -8.01 -11.13 23.07
N GLN A 222 -7.62 -11.55 24.28
CA GLN A 222 -6.34 -11.26 24.93
C GLN A 222 -5.33 -12.43 24.83
N THR A 223 -5.73 -13.55 24.23
CA THR A 223 -4.83 -14.69 24.04
C THR A 223 -3.92 -14.41 22.83
N PRO A 224 -2.59 -14.57 22.96
CA PRO A 224 -1.67 -14.56 21.82
C PRO A 224 -2.05 -15.61 20.77
N ILE A 225 -1.92 -15.26 19.48
CA ILE A 225 -2.39 -16.13 18.38
C ILE A 225 -1.71 -17.50 18.36
N ASP A 226 -0.41 -17.58 18.66
CA ASP A 226 0.34 -18.83 18.74
C ASP A 226 -0.25 -19.79 19.78
N ALA A 227 -0.55 -19.27 20.97
CA ALA A 227 -1.20 -20.02 22.04
C ALA A 227 -2.62 -20.45 21.66
N PHE A 228 -3.38 -19.59 20.97
CA PHE A 228 -4.72 -19.93 20.49
C PHE A 228 -4.70 -21.06 19.44
N LEU A 229 -3.82 -20.96 18.44
CA LEU A 229 -3.65 -21.99 17.40
C LEU A 229 -3.23 -23.32 18.01
N GLN A 230 -2.35 -23.30 19.01
CA GLN A 230 -1.95 -24.50 19.74
C GLN A 230 -3.10 -25.08 20.57
N GLN A 231 -3.81 -24.27 21.36
CA GLN A 231 -4.83 -24.77 22.30
C GLN A 231 -6.12 -25.23 21.63
N LYS A 232 -6.57 -24.56 20.56
CA LYS A 232 -7.87 -24.83 19.91
C LYS A 232 -7.76 -25.66 18.64
N PHE A 233 -6.62 -25.58 17.96
CA PHE A 233 -6.38 -26.25 16.68
C PHE A 233 -5.24 -27.26 16.73
N ASN A 234 -4.51 -27.38 17.86
CA ASN A 234 -3.37 -28.30 18.02
C ASN A 234 -2.28 -28.11 16.95
N LEU A 235 -2.15 -26.90 16.41
CA LEU A 235 -1.10 -26.56 15.44
C LEU A 235 0.22 -26.33 16.18
N ALA A 236 1.30 -26.94 15.70
CA ALA A 236 2.62 -26.72 16.28
C ALA A 236 3.25 -25.43 15.75
N LEU A 237 4.28 -24.93 16.45
CA LEU A 237 4.91 -23.64 16.16
C LEU A 237 5.31 -23.45 14.69
N PRO A 238 5.93 -24.41 13.99
CA PRO A 238 6.30 -24.20 12.58
C PRO A 238 5.10 -23.92 11.67
N GLN A 239 3.95 -24.56 11.90
CA GLN A 239 2.73 -24.30 11.13
C GLN A 239 2.04 -23.00 11.57
N ALA A 240 2.08 -22.70 12.87
CA ALA A 240 1.53 -21.46 13.41
C ALA A 240 2.29 -20.24 12.88
N ASP A 241 3.63 -20.26 12.89
CA ASP A 241 4.47 -19.18 12.39
C ASP A 241 4.19 -18.89 10.90
N GLU A 242 3.95 -19.91 10.11
CA GLU A 242 3.60 -19.75 8.70
C GLU A 242 2.24 -19.05 8.51
N LEU A 243 1.23 -19.48 9.27
CA LEU A 243 -0.08 -18.82 9.29
C LEU A 243 0.02 -17.37 9.74
N ILE A 244 0.80 -17.09 10.78
CA ILE A 244 0.91 -15.77 11.40
C ILE A 244 1.70 -14.80 10.52
N TYR A 245 2.89 -15.20 10.05
CA TYR A 245 3.83 -14.29 9.40
C TYR A 245 3.83 -14.36 7.87
N SER A 246 3.52 -15.52 7.27
CA SER A 246 3.42 -15.62 5.80
C SER A 246 2.03 -15.18 5.32
N ILE A 247 0.98 -15.71 5.94
CA ILE A 247 -0.41 -15.48 5.51
C ILE A 247 -0.99 -14.23 6.19
N GLY A 248 -0.87 -14.15 7.51
CA GLY A 248 -1.36 -13.02 8.29
C GLY A 248 -0.50 -11.76 8.17
N LEU A 249 0.76 -11.87 7.73
CA LEU A 249 1.73 -10.76 7.70
C LEU A 249 1.77 -9.98 9.03
N CYS A 250 1.63 -10.68 10.16
CA CYS A 250 1.66 -10.07 11.49
C CYS A 250 3.05 -9.52 11.80
N SER A 251 3.11 -8.42 12.55
CA SER A 251 4.37 -7.70 12.76
C SER A 251 5.14 -8.13 14.01
N ARG A 252 4.53 -8.89 14.93
CA ARG A 252 5.10 -9.23 16.25
C ARG A 252 4.63 -10.60 16.74
N LYS A 253 5.35 -11.19 17.71
CA LYS A 253 5.03 -12.51 18.30
C LYS A 253 3.71 -12.57 19.04
N ASN A 254 3.47 -11.59 19.90
CA ASN A 254 2.31 -11.57 20.78
C ASN A 254 1.12 -10.85 20.13
N THR A 255 0.92 -11.04 18.82
CA THR A 255 -0.24 -10.50 18.13
C THR A 255 -1.53 -11.10 18.74
N ARG A 256 -2.55 -10.27 18.93
CA ARG A 256 -3.83 -10.68 19.49
C ARG A 256 -4.54 -11.64 18.53
N THR A 257 -5.29 -12.59 19.08
CA THR A 257 -6.00 -13.59 18.27
C THR A 257 -6.95 -12.96 17.23
N PRO A 258 -7.84 -12.00 17.56
CA PRO A 258 -8.75 -11.42 16.58
C PRO A 258 -8.03 -10.70 15.44
N GLU A 259 -6.97 -9.94 15.76
CA GLU A 259 -6.08 -9.27 14.80
C GLU A 259 -5.51 -10.26 13.78
N ALA A 260 -4.86 -11.33 14.23
CA ALA A 260 -4.26 -12.29 13.31
C ALA A 260 -5.32 -13.06 12.50
N VAL A 261 -6.45 -13.43 13.11
CA VAL A 261 -7.53 -14.14 12.42
C VAL A 261 -8.15 -13.29 11.32
N ALA A 262 -8.38 -12.00 11.56
CA ALA A 262 -8.83 -11.08 10.52
C ALA A 262 -7.84 -11.08 9.35
N ARG A 263 -6.55 -10.83 9.62
CA ARG A 263 -5.51 -10.75 8.58
C ARG A 263 -5.36 -12.05 7.77
N MET A 264 -5.47 -13.19 8.45
CA MET A 264 -5.49 -14.49 7.78
C MET A 264 -6.76 -14.68 6.94
N LYS A 265 -7.93 -14.27 7.43
CA LYS A 265 -9.19 -14.31 6.68
C LYS A 265 -9.07 -13.51 5.38
N ARG A 266 -8.57 -12.27 5.42
CA ARG A 266 -8.31 -11.40 4.26
C ARG A 266 -7.55 -12.13 3.14
N PHE A 267 -6.42 -12.72 3.54
CA PHE A 267 -5.54 -13.42 2.62
C PHE A 267 -6.29 -14.60 1.98
N LEU A 268 -7.03 -15.36 2.79
CA LEU A 268 -7.74 -16.58 2.36
C LEU A 268 -9.01 -16.32 1.54
N VAL A 269 -9.71 -15.20 1.74
CA VAL A 269 -10.87 -14.82 0.92
C VAL A 269 -10.46 -14.17 -0.41
N SER A 270 -9.23 -13.68 -0.49
CA SER A 270 -8.68 -13.06 -1.70
C SER A 270 -8.19 -14.05 -2.77
N PHE A 271 -8.20 -15.37 -2.49
CA PHE A 271 -7.83 -16.38 -3.49
C PHE A 271 -8.82 -16.46 -4.64
N ASP A 272 -8.32 -16.83 -5.82
CA ASP A 272 -9.11 -17.16 -7.01
C ASP A 272 -10.04 -16.04 -7.51
N VAL A 273 -9.77 -14.79 -7.13
CA VAL A 273 -10.53 -13.62 -7.57
C VAL A 273 -9.99 -13.06 -8.89
N TYR A 274 -8.71 -12.70 -8.94
CA TYR A 274 -8.04 -12.17 -10.15
C TYR A 274 -6.85 -13.03 -10.61
N GLY A 275 -6.72 -14.22 -10.02
CA GLY A 275 -5.63 -15.16 -10.23
C GLY A 275 -5.53 -16.14 -9.06
N ASN A 276 -4.61 -17.09 -9.16
CA ASN A 276 -4.46 -18.16 -8.15
C ASN A 276 -3.87 -17.65 -6.81
N PHE A 277 -3.26 -16.46 -6.79
CA PHE A 277 -2.66 -15.89 -5.59
C PHE A 277 -3.40 -14.61 -5.18
N PRO A 278 -3.55 -14.32 -3.87
CA PRO A 278 -4.46 -13.31 -3.37
C PRO A 278 -3.96 -11.87 -3.46
N VAL A 279 -2.77 -11.64 -4.02
CA VAL A 279 -2.07 -10.35 -3.94
C VAL A 279 -1.60 -9.89 -5.31
N MET A 280 -1.83 -8.60 -5.56
CA MET A 280 -1.38 -7.88 -6.73
C MET A 280 -0.50 -6.69 -6.32
N VAL A 281 0.30 -6.23 -7.27
CA VAL A 281 1.04 -4.97 -7.21
C VAL A 281 0.66 -4.11 -8.40
N LEU A 282 0.85 -2.81 -8.28
CA LEU A 282 0.70 -1.88 -9.39
C LEU A 282 2.04 -1.67 -10.10
N LYS A 283 1.99 -1.55 -11.43
CA LYS A 283 3.14 -1.13 -12.23
C LYS A 283 3.33 0.38 -12.15
N TYR A 284 4.55 0.84 -12.45
CA TYR A 284 4.97 2.25 -12.56
C TYR A 284 4.99 3.08 -11.26
N GLY A 285 4.77 2.44 -10.10
CA GLY A 285 4.81 3.09 -8.77
C GLY A 285 3.42 3.05 -8.13
N GLY A 286 3.25 2.24 -7.09
CA GLY A 286 1.90 1.80 -6.70
C GLY A 286 1.04 2.90 -6.09
N PRO A 287 1.45 3.47 -4.94
CA PRO A 287 0.72 4.56 -4.31
C PRO A 287 0.68 5.84 -5.16
N GLY A 288 1.72 6.11 -5.96
CA GLY A 288 1.82 7.30 -6.79
C GLY A 288 0.86 7.28 -7.99
N GLU A 289 0.71 6.12 -8.65
CA GLU A 289 -0.27 5.96 -9.73
C GLU A 289 -1.70 5.97 -9.19
N LEU A 290 -1.95 5.36 -8.02
CA LEU A 290 -3.25 5.47 -7.35
C LEU A 290 -3.59 6.92 -7.03
N ALA A 291 -2.62 7.69 -6.50
CA ALA A 291 -2.83 9.11 -6.20
C ALA A 291 -3.23 9.89 -7.46
N GLN A 292 -2.54 9.66 -8.59
CA GLN A 292 -2.90 10.30 -9.86
C GLN A 292 -4.27 9.86 -10.39
N GLY A 293 -4.60 8.58 -10.27
CA GLY A 293 -5.90 8.02 -10.68
C GLY A 293 -7.07 8.65 -9.91
N PHE A 294 -6.97 8.74 -8.59
CA PHE A 294 -7.99 9.41 -7.75
C PHE A 294 -8.05 10.91 -7.97
N CYS A 295 -6.89 11.57 -8.14
CA CYS A 295 -6.83 12.99 -8.50
C CYS A 295 -7.61 13.25 -9.79
N ARG A 296 -7.41 12.43 -10.82
CA ARG A 296 -8.15 12.51 -12.07
C ARG A 296 -9.65 12.28 -11.88
N SER A 297 -10.03 11.26 -11.11
CA SER A 297 -11.46 10.98 -10.82
C SER A 297 -12.13 12.15 -10.11
N ALA A 298 -11.51 12.68 -9.06
CA ALA A 298 -12.02 13.84 -8.33
C ALA A 298 -12.10 15.09 -9.21
N ALA A 299 -11.09 15.35 -10.06
CA ALA A 299 -11.11 16.48 -10.99
C ALA A 299 -12.24 16.38 -12.02
N VAL A 300 -12.52 15.17 -12.54
CA VAL A 300 -13.67 14.92 -13.42
C VAL A 300 -14.98 15.24 -12.69
N ALA A 301 -15.11 14.84 -11.42
CA ALA A 301 -16.28 15.14 -10.59
C ALA A 301 -16.41 16.63 -10.21
N GLY A 302 -15.37 17.44 -10.40
CA GLY A 302 -15.39 18.90 -10.22
C GLY A 302 -14.45 19.46 -9.15
N THR A 303 -13.55 18.65 -8.57
CA THR A 303 -12.52 19.12 -7.65
C THR A 303 -11.54 20.06 -8.36
N THR A 304 -11.24 21.20 -7.74
CA THR A 304 -10.22 22.13 -8.21
C THR A 304 -8.90 21.85 -7.52
N TYR A 305 -7.85 21.53 -8.29
CA TYR A 305 -6.51 21.25 -7.76
C TYR A 305 -5.57 22.45 -7.89
N LYS A 306 -4.74 22.67 -6.87
CA LYS A 306 -3.66 23.67 -6.91
C LYS A 306 -2.41 23.24 -6.16
N LEU A 307 -1.40 22.82 -6.92
CA LEU A 307 -0.07 22.47 -6.41
C LEU A 307 0.77 23.71 -6.09
N ALA A 308 1.94 23.47 -5.48
CA ALA A 308 2.91 24.49 -5.08
C ALA A 308 2.29 25.66 -4.29
N THR A 309 1.24 25.38 -3.50
CA THR A 309 0.46 26.39 -2.78
C THR A 309 0.31 26.02 -1.32
N LYS A 310 0.49 27.00 -0.43
CA LYS A 310 0.37 26.82 1.02
C LYS A 310 -0.78 27.65 1.56
N LEU A 311 -1.57 27.07 2.46
CA LEU A 311 -2.43 27.83 3.34
C LEU A 311 -1.56 28.58 4.35
N VAL A 312 -1.66 29.91 4.39
CA VAL A 312 -0.87 30.76 5.29
C VAL A 312 -1.67 31.30 6.47
N ASP A 313 -2.98 31.45 6.30
CA ASP A 313 -3.89 31.98 7.31
C ASP A 313 -5.32 31.51 7.06
N PHE A 314 -6.12 31.40 8.12
CA PHE A 314 -7.54 31.08 8.05
C PHE A 314 -8.29 31.89 9.11
N ASP A 315 -9.22 32.73 8.68
CA ASP A 315 -10.14 33.45 9.58
C ASP A 315 -11.32 32.53 9.92
N PRO A 316 -11.45 32.03 11.17
CA PRO A 316 -12.51 31.08 11.53
C PRO A 316 -13.90 31.74 11.62
N VAL A 317 -13.99 33.07 11.72
CA VAL A 317 -15.27 33.79 11.80
C VAL A 317 -15.79 34.10 10.40
N LEU A 318 -14.93 34.63 9.54
CA LEU A 318 -15.28 34.92 8.14
C LEU A 318 -15.18 33.68 7.24
N LYS A 319 -14.59 32.60 7.74
CA LYS A 319 -14.19 31.40 7.00
C LYS A 319 -13.43 31.70 5.72
N ILE A 320 -12.44 32.58 5.79
CA ILE A 320 -11.60 32.95 4.64
C ILE A 320 -10.23 32.31 4.78
N ALA A 321 -9.88 31.43 3.84
CA ALA A 321 -8.56 30.86 3.69
C ALA A 321 -7.69 31.77 2.82
N ARG A 322 -6.46 32.08 3.26
CA ARG A 322 -5.49 32.88 2.49
C ARG A 322 -4.28 32.03 2.13
N PHE A 323 -3.81 32.16 0.90
CA PHE A 323 -2.69 31.38 0.36
C PHE A 323 -1.42 32.22 0.18
N ASP A 324 -0.29 31.54 0.01
CA ASP A 324 1.05 32.17 -0.10
C ASP A 324 1.27 32.96 -1.40
N ASP A 325 0.44 32.76 -2.41
CA ASP A 325 0.41 33.56 -3.64
C ASP A 325 -0.52 34.78 -3.58
N GLY A 326 -1.13 35.02 -2.41
CA GLY A 326 -2.04 36.15 -2.17
C GLY A 326 -3.50 35.90 -2.55
N ALA A 327 -3.83 34.73 -3.10
CA ALA A 327 -5.22 34.34 -3.33
C ALA A 327 -5.95 34.10 -1.99
N ALA A 328 -7.27 34.30 -1.99
CA ALA A 328 -8.12 34.03 -0.85
C ALA A 328 -9.44 33.39 -1.31
N VAL A 329 -9.93 32.43 -0.54
CA VAL A 329 -11.13 31.64 -0.85
C VAL A 329 -12.00 31.53 0.40
N HIS A 330 -13.31 31.71 0.24
CA HIS A 330 -14.26 31.46 1.32
C HIS A 330 -14.56 29.96 1.43
N VAL A 331 -14.26 29.36 2.58
CA VAL A 331 -14.47 27.92 2.87
C VAL A 331 -15.77 27.77 3.65
N ARG A 332 -16.82 27.19 3.08
CA ARG A 332 -18.14 27.20 3.74
C ARG A 332 -18.22 26.25 4.93
N GLU A 333 -17.61 25.08 4.84
CA GLU A 333 -17.78 24.01 5.82
C GLU A 333 -16.48 23.69 6.56
N LYS A 334 -15.61 22.85 5.99
CA LYS A 334 -14.48 22.22 6.68
C LYS A 334 -13.15 22.37 5.94
N ILE A 335 -12.06 22.32 6.71
CA ILE A 335 -10.69 22.15 6.23
C ILE A 335 -10.21 20.77 6.69
N VAL A 336 -9.66 19.97 5.77
CA VAL A 336 -8.98 18.71 6.08
C VAL A 336 -7.50 18.86 5.76
N ALA A 337 -6.62 18.54 6.68
CA ALA A 337 -5.17 18.72 6.49
C ALA A 337 -4.39 17.43 6.75
N ALA A 338 -3.52 17.08 5.81
CA ALA A 338 -2.49 16.08 6.03
C ALA A 338 -1.42 16.61 7.01
N PRO A 339 -0.87 15.78 7.91
CA PRO A 339 0.12 16.22 8.90
C PRO A 339 1.34 16.93 8.30
N THR A 340 1.83 16.44 7.16
CA THR A 340 2.94 17.00 6.35
C THR A 340 2.63 18.38 5.78
N GLN A 341 1.36 18.76 5.68
CA GLN A 341 0.87 19.98 5.04
C GLN A 341 0.36 21.00 6.07
N THR A 342 0.44 20.67 7.36
CA THR A 342 -0.01 21.52 8.47
C THR A 342 0.59 22.92 8.42
N PRO A 343 -0.25 23.97 8.24
CA PRO A 343 0.17 25.37 8.25
C PRO A 343 0.80 25.78 9.58
N LYS A 344 1.68 26.79 9.55
CA LYS A 344 2.40 27.26 10.75
C LYS A 344 1.46 27.63 11.91
N PHE A 345 0.34 28.28 11.63
CA PHE A 345 -0.63 28.72 12.64
C PHE A 345 -1.42 27.56 13.27
N LEU A 346 -1.49 26.39 12.62
CA LEU A 346 -2.15 25.20 13.14
C LEU A 346 -1.20 24.23 13.87
N ARG A 347 0.11 24.45 13.83
CA ARG A 347 1.09 23.52 14.42
C ARG A 347 0.89 23.28 15.91
N THR A 348 0.58 24.34 16.67
CA THR A 348 0.34 24.20 18.11
C THR A 348 -0.94 23.41 18.37
N GLY A 349 -2.04 23.75 17.68
CA GLY A 349 -3.30 23.02 17.81
C GLY A 349 -3.17 21.55 17.41
N TYR A 350 -2.44 21.26 16.35
CA TYR A 350 -2.14 19.89 15.93
C TYR A 350 -1.28 19.14 16.96
N ALA A 351 -0.22 19.77 17.50
CA ALA A 351 0.62 19.16 18.53
C ALA A 351 -0.16 18.78 19.81
N GLU A 352 -1.14 19.60 20.22
CA GLU A 352 -2.03 19.28 21.35
C GLU A 352 -2.87 18.00 21.10
N LEU A 353 -3.24 17.71 19.85
CA LEU A 353 -3.94 16.47 19.51
C LEU A 353 -3.03 15.26 19.66
N GLU A 354 -1.77 15.40 19.23
CA GLU A 354 -0.78 14.33 19.25
C GLU A 354 -0.32 13.94 20.66
N GLU A 355 -0.35 14.86 21.62
CA GLU A 355 0.07 14.61 23.00
C GLU A 355 -0.69 13.45 23.67
N ASN A 356 -1.93 13.19 23.25
CA ASN A 356 -2.77 12.13 23.81
C ASN A 356 -2.72 10.82 23.02
N LEU A 357 -1.95 10.77 21.94
CA LEU A 357 -1.86 9.62 21.05
C LEU A 357 -0.56 8.86 21.24
N GLN A 358 -0.62 7.54 21.09
CA GLN A 358 0.56 6.69 21.14
C GLN A 358 1.32 6.77 19.79
N PRO A 359 2.58 7.26 19.76
CA PRO A 359 3.36 7.27 18.54
C PRO A 359 3.95 5.89 18.25
N TYR A 360 3.97 5.52 16.97
CA TYR A 360 4.62 4.34 16.42
C TYR A 360 5.67 4.76 15.38
N ALA A 361 6.83 4.10 15.40
CA ALA A 361 7.90 4.34 14.46
C ALA A 361 7.90 3.29 13.35
N VAL A 362 8.01 3.75 12.10
CA VAL A 362 8.20 2.91 10.92
C VAL A 362 9.55 3.28 10.31
N THR A 363 10.53 2.41 10.44
CA THR A 363 11.86 2.62 9.83
C THR A 363 11.87 1.96 8.47
N ARG A 364 12.26 2.72 7.44
CA ARG A 364 12.34 2.25 6.05
C ARG A 364 13.77 2.29 5.55
N LEU A 365 14.14 1.27 4.77
CA LEU A 365 15.37 1.17 4.01
C LEU A 365 15.01 0.77 2.58
N ILE A 366 15.22 1.69 1.64
CA ILE A 366 15.02 1.46 0.21
C ILE A 366 16.38 1.28 -0.43
N THR A 367 16.59 0.19 -1.16
CA THR A 367 17.85 -0.11 -1.83
C THR A 367 17.63 -0.36 -3.31
N VAL A 368 18.30 0.41 -4.16
CA VAL A 368 18.28 0.24 -5.62
C VAL A 368 19.54 -0.52 -6.02
N VAL A 369 19.36 -1.72 -6.59
CA VAL A 369 20.44 -2.64 -6.94
C VAL A 369 20.56 -2.80 -8.46
N ARG A 370 21.80 -2.84 -8.98
CA ARG A 370 22.07 -3.16 -10.39
C ARG A 370 22.03 -4.67 -10.64
N LYS A 371 20.89 -5.24 -10.33
CA LYS A 371 20.57 -6.64 -10.59
C LYS A 371 19.07 -6.81 -10.67
N ASP A 372 18.62 -7.61 -11.64
CA ASP A 372 17.20 -7.84 -11.90
C ASP A 372 16.48 -8.54 -10.75
N CYS A 373 17.19 -9.40 -10.00
CA CYS A 373 16.65 -10.13 -8.86
C CYS A 373 15.44 -11.03 -9.22
N SER A 374 15.37 -11.50 -10.48
CA SER A 374 14.35 -12.44 -10.96
C SER A 374 14.40 -13.79 -10.24
N GLU A 375 15.47 -14.10 -9.51
CA GLU A 375 15.54 -15.24 -8.60
C GLU A 375 14.40 -15.29 -7.55
N TRP A 376 13.83 -14.13 -7.19
CA TRP A 376 12.69 -14.05 -6.27
C TRP A 376 11.32 -14.16 -6.96
N MET A 377 11.27 -14.20 -8.28
CA MET A 377 10.05 -13.95 -9.06
C MET A 377 9.76 -15.14 -9.99
N ALA A 378 8.50 -15.40 -10.31
CA ALA A 378 8.17 -16.29 -11.42
C ALA A 378 8.51 -15.63 -12.77
N GLU A 379 8.61 -16.41 -13.86
CA GLU A 379 9.11 -15.94 -15.17
C GLU A 379 8.38 -14.70 -15.73
N THR A 380 7.09 -14.55 -15.44
CA THR A 380 6.25 -13.44 -15.94
C THR A 380 6.05 -12.32 -14.92
N GLU A 381 6.63 -12.45 -13.74
CA GLU A 381 6.48 -11.51 -12.64
C GLU A 381 7.58 -10.45 -12.64
N SER A 382 7.27 -9.31 -12.03
CA SER A 382 8.21 -8.21 -11.85
C SER A 382 8.31 -7.75 -10.41
N SER A 383 7.70 -8.49 -9.49
CA SER A 383 7.68 -8.16 -8.07
C SER A 383 7.63 -9.40 -7.20
N ALA A 384 8.12 -9.27 -5.97
CA ALA A 384 8.06 -10.30 -4.95
C ALA A 384 7.94 -9.68 -3.56
N VAL A 385 7.47 -10.45 -2.58
CA VAL A 385 7.45 -10.06 -1.17
C VAL A 385 8.28 -11.04 -0.36
N VAL A 386 9.13 -10.50 0.52
CA VAL A 386 9.97 -11.27 1.44
C VAL A 386 9.64 -10.86 2.87
N VAL A 387 9.44 -11.84 3.74
CA VAL A 387 9.15 -11.64 5.16
C VAL A 387 10.22 -12.31 6.02
N PHE A 388 10.73 -11.56 6.99
CA PHE A 388 11.59 -12.03 8.07
C PHE A 388 10.78 -12.03 9.37
N PRO A 389 10.28 -13.19 9.81
CA PRO A 389 9.54 -13.30 11.08
C PRO A 389 10.37 -12.85 12.28
N PRO A 390 9.75 -12.53 13.42
CA PRO A 390 10.47 -12.32 14.68
C PRO A 390 11.40 -13.49 15.04
N ASP A 391 12.59 -13.15 15.54
CA ASP A 391 13.71 -14.06 15.86
C ASP A 391 14.28 -14.85 14.68
N SER A 392 13.95 -14.51 13.43
CA SER A 392 14.53 -15.15 12.25
C SER A 392 15.90 -14.58 11.87
N LEU A 393 16.19 -13.34 12.23
CA LEU A 393 17.46 -12.67 11.92
C LEU A 393 18.51 -12.91 13.03
N PRO A 394 19.82 -12.86 12.69
CA PRO A 394 20.90 -12.89 13.68
C PRO A 394 20.81 -11.82 14.78
N THR A 395 20.09 -10.72 14.52
CA THR A 395 19.84 -9.64 15.47
C THR A 395 18.75 -9.99 16.51
N HIS A 396 18.10 -11.15 16.39
CA HIS A 396 16.93 -11.54 17.18
C HIS A 396 15.84 -10.45 17.11
N ASN A 397 15.48 -10.08 15.88
CA ASN A 397 14.48 -9.04 15.60
C ASN A 397 13.17 -9.34 16.34
N GLN A 398 12.61 -8.37 17.06
CA GLN A 398 11.34 -8.57 17.79
C GLN A 398 10.12 -8.33 16.91
N HIS A 399 10.30 -7.51 15.89
CA HIS A 399 9.31 -7.18 14.89
C HIS A 399 9.72 -7.77 13.55
N SER A 400 8.75 -8.15 12.73
CA SER A 400 9.04 -8.66 11.39
C SER A 400 9.70 -7.57 10.54
N VAL A 401 10.67 -7.95 9.70
CA VAL A 401 11.09 -7.12 8.57
C VAL A 401 10.35 -7.60 7.34
N GLN A 402 9.69 -6.69 6.63
CA GLN A 402 8.96 -6.99 5.39
C GLN A 402 9.63 -6.22 4.24
N VAL A 403 9.70 -6.86 3.07
CA VAL A 403 10.39 -6.31 1.90
C VAL A 403 9.53 -6.52 0.66
N ILE A 404 9.28 -5.44 -0.08
CA ILE A 404 8.73 -5.51 -1.45
C ILE A 404 9.92 -5.37 -2.41
N ILE A 405 10.07 -6.32 -3.33
CA ILE A 405 11.06 -6.26 -4.41
C ILE A 405 10.29 -5.93 -5.69
N GLN A 406 10.78 -4.96 -6.47
CA GLN A 406 10.26 -4.66 -7.81
C GLN A 406 11.42 -4.51 -8.79
N ASN A 407 11.42 -5.27 -9.88
CA ASN A 407 12.45 -5.19 -10.92
C ASN A 407 12.00 -4.27 -12.07
N GLY A 408 12.85 -4.09 -13.08
CA GLY A 408 12.57 -3.25 -14.23
C GLY A 408 11.30 -3.62 -15.02
N GLY A 409 10.80 -4.87 -14.93
CA GLY A 409 9.53 -5.27 -15.53
C GLY A 409 8.31 -4.55 -14.96
N SER A 410 8.42 -4.05 -13.72
CA SER A 410 7.35 -3.28 -13.08
C SER A 410 7.29 -1.83 -13.58
N GLY A 411 8.33 -1.35 -14.28
CA GLY A 411 8.44 0.02 -14.78
C GLY A 411 8.93 1.05 -13.78
N VAL A 412 9.32 0.66 -12.56
CA VAL A 412 9.83 1.58 -11.52
C VAL A 412 11.33 1.88 -11.63
N CYS A 413 12.08 1.07 -12.37
CA CYS A 413 13.52 1.22 -12.60
C CYS A 413 13.93 0.63 -13.96
N PRO A 414 15.18 0.84 -14.42
CA PRO A 414 15.68 0.23 -15.65
C PRO A 414 15.63 -1.31 -15.65
N ALA A 415 15.56 -1.90 -16.84
CA ALA A 415 15.68 -3.35 -17.01
C ALA A 415 17.05 -3.85 -16.53
N GLY A 416 17.08 -5.01 -15.86
CA GLY A 416 18.31 -5.55 -15.26
C GLY A 416 18.63 -4.98 -13.87
N GLU A 417 17.75 -4.12 -13.33
CA GLU A 417 17.86 -3.54 -11.99
C GLU A 417 16.59 -3.81 -11.17
N ALA A 418 16.69 -3.62 -9.85
CA ALA A 418 15.56 -3.77 -8.93
C ALA A 418 15.62 -2.78 -7.77
N ILE A 419 14.45 -2.51 -7.19
CA ILE A 419 14.28 -1.71 -5.98
C ILE A 419 13.74 -2.62 -4.87
N TRP A 420 14.40 -2.61 -3.71
CA TRP A 420 13.97 -3.32 -2.51
C TRP A 420 13.49 -2.31 -1.50
N TYR A 421 12.23 -2.45 -1.09
CA TYR A 421 11.58 -1.58 -0.12
C TYR A 421 11.39 -2.33 1.20
N SER A 422 12.36 -2.17 2.11
CA SER A 422 12.35 -2.84 3.40
C SER A 422 11.80 -1.94 4.49
N HIS A 423 10.99 -2.48 5.40
CA HIS A 423 10.49 -1.74 6.57
C HIS A 423 10.29 -2.64 7.78
N THR A 424 10.29 -2.01 8.97
CA THR A 424 9.95 -2.64 10.25
C THR A 424 9.27 -1.64 11.19
N CYS A 425 8.46 -2.18 12.10
CA CYS A 425 7.79 -1.44 13.18
C CYS A 425 8.60 -1.43 14.48
N GLU A 426 9.87 -1.87 14.45
CA GLU A 426 10.73 -1.85 15.64
C GLU A 426 10.82 -0.43 16.21
N PRO A 427 10.36 -0.18 17.46
CA PRO A 427 10.26 1.17 18.02
C PRO A 427 11.62 1.82 18.24
N HIS A 428 12.68 1.03 18.45
CA HIS A 428 14.02 1.58 18.66
C HIS A 428 14.77 1.73 17.33
N ALA A 429 14.94 2.98 16.89
CA ALA A 429 15.55 3.28 15.59
C ALA A 429 16.94 2.65 15.35
N ALA A 430 17.76 2.48 16.40
CA ALA A 430 19.06 1.81 16.27
C ALA A 430 18.89 0.32 15.94
N ARG A 431 18.03 -0.38 16.69
CA ARG A 431 17.71 -1.79 16.45
C ARG A 431 17.01 -1.99 15.11
N ALA A 432 16.08 -1.10 14.76
CA ALA A 432 15.41 -1.13 13.47
C ALA A 432 16.39 -1.05 12.30
N LYS A 433 17.42 -0.18 12.40
CA LYS A 433 18.50 -0.10 11.40
C LYS A 433 19.34 -1.37 11.34
N GLU A 434 19.69 -1.95 12.50
CA GLU A 434 20.41 -3.22 12.57
C GLU A 434 19.62 -4.38 11.94
N ASP A 435 18.32 -4.48 12.25
CA ASP A 435 17.42 -5.49 11.70
C ASP A 435 17.28 -5.35 10.17
N LEU A 436 17.11 -4.11 9.66
CA LEU A 436 17.00 -3.83 8.23
C LEU A 436 18.30 -4.14 7.47
N GLU A 437 19.47 -3.77 8.01
CA GLU A 437 20.75 -4.11 7.39
C GLU A 437 21.04 -5.62 7.48
N SER A 438 20.64 -6.28 8.57
CA SER A 438 20.74 -7.74 8.70
C SER A 438 19.91 -8.44 7.62
N ALA A 439 18.65 -8.02 7.43
CA ALA A 439 17.78 -8.53 6.36
C ALA A 439 18.38 -8.28 4.97
N PHE A 440 18.88 -7.06 4.70
CA PHE A 440 19.57 -6.74 3.44
C PHE A 440 20.74 -7.70 3.18
N LEU A 441 21.60 -7.94 4.16
CA LEU A 441 22.74 -8.85 4.02
C LEU A 441 22.29 -10.29 3.75
N LYS A 442 21.20 -10.76 4.36
CA LYS A 442 20.67 -12.10 4.09
C LYS A 442 20.15 -12.23 2.66
N MET A 443 19.41 -11.23 2.18
CA MET A 443 18.92 -11.19 0.79
C MET A 443 20.07 -11.10 -0.23
N GLU A 444 21.04 -10.22 0.02
CA GLU A 444 22.24 -10.07 -0.81
C GLU A 444 22.99 -11.40 -0.93
N ASN A 445 23.24 -12.08 0.18
CA ASN A 445 23.94 -13.35 0.19
C ASN A 445 23.19 -14.45 -0.57
N ALA A 446 21.86 -14.52 -0.46
CA ALA A 446 21.05 -15.49 -1.20
C ALA A 446 21.17 -15.29 -2.71
N ILE A 447 20.97 -14.04 -3.17
CA ILE A 447 21.04 -13.67 -4.58
C ILE A 447 22.43 -13.91 -5.18
N LEU A 448 23.49 -13.66 -4.41
CA LEU A 448 24.86 -13.89 -4.86
C LEU A 448 25.24 -15.38 -4.88
N ARG A 449 24.68 -16.19 -3.97
CA ARG A 449 24.83 -17.66 -3.98
C ARG A 449 24.18 -18.27 -5.21
N GLU A 450 22.93 -17.90 -5.50
CA GLU A 450 22.19 -18.45 -6.64
C GLU A 450 22.81 -18.07 -7.99
N SER A 451 23.30 -16.82 -8.11
CA SER A 451 24.08 -16.44 -9.30
C SER A 451 25.42 -17.15 -9.45
N ALA A 452 26.06 -17.53 -8.34
CA ALA A 452 27.30 -18.30 -8.41
C ALA A 452 27.05 -19.75 -8.85
N THR A 453 25.89 -20.34 -8.50
CA THR A 453 25.48 -21.68 -8.93
C THR A 453 25.08 -21.75 -10.42
N ASN A 454 24.73 -20.62 -11.05
CA ASN A 454 24.49 -20.52 -12.49
C ASN A 454 25.78 -20.42 -13.33
N LEU A 455 26.97 -20.58 -12.74
CA LEU A 455 28.20 -20.82 -13.47
C LEU A 455 28.59 -22.30 -13.38
N GLU A 456 28.74 -22.94 -14.54
CA GLU A 456 29.45 -24.22 -14.76
C GLU A 456 30.90 -24.23 -14.24
N ASN A 457 31.36 -23.18 -13.57
CA ASN A 457 32.74 -22.98 -13.11
C ASN A 457 32.98 -23.34 -11.64
N VAL A 458 32.05 -24.02 -10.96
CA VAL A 458 32.24 -24.52 -9.58
C VAL A 458 32.61 -26.01 -9.54
N LEU A 459 32.39 -26.74 -10.63
CA LEU A 459 32.67 -28.18 -10.73
C LEU A 459 33.89 -28.41 -11.61
N ASP A 460 34.94 -29.01 -11.06
CA ASP A 460 36.09 -29.49 -11.84
C ASP A 460 35.79 -30.89 -12.39
N ASP A 461 36.50 -31.32 -13.44
CA ASP A 461 36.39 -32.67 -14.04
C ASP A 461 36.53 -33.83 -13.02
N ASN A 462 37.07 -33.55 -11.84
CA ASN A 462 37.24 -34.50 -10.73
C ASN A 462 35.95 -34.76 -9.92
N ASP A 463 34.89 -33.96 -10.08
CA ASP A 463 33.62 -34.10 -9.36
C ASP A 463 32.61 -35.03 -10.06
N PHE A 464 32.96 -35.51 -11.26
CA PHE A 464 32.21 -36.47 -12.06
C PHE A 464 32.96 -37.80 -12.19
N VAL A 465 32.29 -38.92 -11.95
CA VAL A 465 32.79 -40.27 -12.27
C VAL A 465 31.87 -40.90 -13.31
N LEU A 466 32.45 -41.47 -14.36
CA LEU A 466 31.69 -42.17 -15.39
C LEU A 466 31.13 -43.49 -14.85
N SER A 467 29.84 -43.72 -15.06
CA SER A 467 29.18 -45.00 -14.85
C SER A 467 29.83 -46.08 -15.74
N GLN A 468 29.62 -47.36 -15.42
CA GLN A 468 30.06 -48.47 -16.28
C GLN A 468 29.46 -48.43 -17.70
N GLN A 469 28.45 -47.58 -17.94
CA GLN A 469 27.80 -47.35 -19.24
C GLN A 469 28.21 -46.02 -19.89
N GLY A 470 29.18 -45.29 -19.33
CA GLY A 470 29.71 -44.04 -19.90
C GLY A 470 28.91 -42.78 -19.58
N THR A 471 27.99 -42.83 -18.60
CA THR A 471 27.21 -41.66 -18.17
C THR A 471 27.92 -40.95 -17.02
N PRO A 472 28.16 -39.63 -17.06
CA PRO A 472 28.77 -38.92 -15.94
C PRO A 472 27.84 -38.93 -14.71
N ILE A 473 28.35 -39.37 -13.57
CA ILE A 473 27.66 -39.40 -12.26
C ILE A 473 28.34 -38.40 -11.34
N LEU A 474 27.57 -37.48 -10.76
CA LEU A 474 28.05 -36.51 -9.78
C LEU A 474 28.38 -37.21 -8.46
N VAL A 475 29.63 -37.15 -8.00
CA VAL A 475 30.12 -38.02 -6.92
C VAL A 475 29.79 -37.49 -5.52
N ASN A 476 29.57 -36.18 -5.37
CA ASN A 476 29.47 -35.52 -4.06
C ASN A 476 28.37 -34.45 -3.98
N SER A 477 27.11 -34.82 -4.20
CA SER A 477 25.95 -33.93 -3.99
C SER A 477 25.85 -33.38 -2.55
N PHE A 478 26.35 -34.11 -1.55
CA PHE A 478 26.39 -33.68 -0.14
C PHE A 478 27.45 -32.59 0.15
N LYS A 479 28.62 -32.61 -0.49
CA LYS A 479 29.61 -31.53 -0.34
C LYS A 479 29.15 -30.23 -1.00
N LEU A 480 28.37 -30.31 -2.08
CA LEU A 480 27.84 -29.12 -2.73
C LEU A 480 26.87 -28.37 -1.78
N GLY A 481 26.01 -29.10 -1.07
CA GLY A 481 25.11 -28.54 -0.06
C GLY A 481 25.82 -27.91 1.15
N GLU A 482 26.81 -28.58 1.74
CA GLU A 482 27.59 -28.06 2.89
C GLU A 482 28.58 -26.94 2.49
N SER A 483 29.17 -27.02 1.29
CA SER A 483 30.10 -26.00 0.76
C SER A 483 29.39 -24.72 0.32
N LEU A 484 28.09 -24.79 -0.03
CA LEU A 484 27.28 -23.61 -0.37
C LEU A 484 26.73 -22.90 0.89
N GLN A 485 26.42 -23.63 1.97
CA GLN A 485 26.05 -23.01 3.25
C GLN A 485 27.18 -22.17 3.85
N SER A 486 28.43 -22.59 3.64
CA SER A 486 29.65 -21.90 4.07
C SER A 486 30.21 -20.90 3.03
N PHE A 487 29.53 -20.72 1.89
CA PHE A 487 29.91 -19.74 0.89
C PHE A 487 29.64 -18.32 1.42
N VAL A 488 30.72 -17.54 1.54
CA VAL A 488 30.70 -16.09 1.75
C VAL A 488 31.06 -15.44 0.40
N PRO A 489 30.10 -14.79 -0.28
CA PRO A 489 30.39 -14.08 -1.53
C PRO A 489 31.50 -13.05 -1.30
N LYS A 490 32.55 -13.07 -2.13
CA LYS A 490 33.62 -12.04 -2.09
C LYS A 490 33.19 -10.72 -2.74
N LYS A 491 32.12 -10.74 -3.54
CA LYS A 491 31.55 -9.58 -4.22
C LYS A 491 30.27 -9.16 -3.49
N THR A 492 30.05 -7.87 -3.33
CA THR A 492 28.77 -7.30 -2.89
C THR A 492 27.92 -6.97 -4.10
N LEU A 493 26.61 -6.78 -3.91
CA LEU A 493 25.75 -6.23 -4.95
C LEU A 493 26.20 -4.82 -5.31
N ASP A 494 26.11 -4.51 -6.60
CA ASP A 494 26.30 -3.14 -7.07
C ASP A 494 25.02 -2.33 -6.80
N ILE A 495 25.17 -1.17 -6.16
CA ILE A 495 24.08 -0.37 -5.62
C ILE A 495 24.06 0.99 -6.33
N VAL A 496 22.90 1.37 -6.86
CA VAL A 496 22.67 2.72 -7.37
C VAL A 496 22.52 3.69 -6.21
N CYS A 497 21.62 3.40 -5.26
CA CYS A 497 21.50 4.16 -4.02
C CYS A 497 20.82 3.37 -2.89
N LYS A 498 21.09 3.78 -1.65
CA LYS A 498 20.30 3.42 -0.46
C LYS A 498 19.63 4.67 0.10
N ILE A 499 18.37 4.57 0.50
CA ILE A 499 17.60 5.64 1.15
C ILE A 499 17.07 5.08 2.47
N GLY A 500 17.31 5.78 3.57
CA GLY A 500 16.81 5.38 4.89
C GLY A 500 16.14 6.53 5.61
N PHE A 501 15.03 6.28 6.31
CA PHE A 501 14.35 7.30 7.11
C PHE A 501 13.43 6.65 8.16
N VAL A 502 13.03 7.43 9.16
CA VAL A 502 12.08 7.03 10.20
C VAL A 502 10.83 7.88 10.09
N GLN A 503 9.68 7.23 9.86
CA GLN A 503 8.36 7.85 9.91
C GLN A 503 7.72 7.62 11.27
N THR A 504 7.01 8.61 11.78
CA THR A 504 6.12 8.49 12.94
C THR A 504 4.68 8.44 12.44
N THR A 505 3.88 7.53 12.99
CA THR A 505 2.43 7.45 12.76
C THR A 505 1.72 7.19 14.08
N TYR A 506 0.44 7.54 14.13
CA TYR A 506 -0.44 7.24 15.27
C TYR A 506 -1.42 6.12 14.94
N ILE A 507 -1.33 5.52 13.74
CA ILE A 507 -2.07 4.31 13.42
C ILE A 507 -1.37 3.13 14.10
N ASN A 508 -2.14 2.33 14.83
CA ASN A 508 -1.63 1.12 15.47
C ASN A 508 -1.08 0.16 14.40
N PRO A 509 0.04 -0.54 14.62
CA PRO A 509 0.56 -1.52 13.66
C PRO A 509 -0.41 -2.65 13.31
N ASP A 510 -1.41 -2.87 14.16
CA ASP A 510 -2.51 -3.84 13.99
C ASP A 510 -3.77 -3.22 13.35
N LEU A 511 -3.74 -1.92 13.02
CA LEU A 511 -4.82 -1.13 12.44
C LEU A 511 -6.09 -1.01 13.32
N SER A 512 -6.05 -1.43 14.57
CA SER A 512 -7.23 -1.42 15.46
C SER A 512 -7.91 -0.06 15.54
N ASN A 513 -7.14 1.02 15.67
CA ASN A 513 -7.68 2.37 15.80
C ASN A 513 -8.19 3.01 14.48
N VAL A 514 -8.02 2.36 13.33
CA VAL A 514 -8.63 2.77 12.04
C VAL A 514 -9.73 1.81 11.58
N LEU A 515 -9.67 0.53 11.93
CA LEU A 515 -10.68 -0.48 11.58
C LEU A 515 -11.85 -0.51 12.57
N ALA A 516 -11.57 -0.34 13.87
CA ALA A 516 -12.56 -0.23 14.94
C ALA A 516 -12.24 1.02 15.77
N PRO A 517 -12.48 2.23 15.23
CA PRO A 517 -11.97 3.45 15.83
C PRO A 517 -12.65 3.74 17.18
N GLU A 518 -12.01 3.35 18.28
CA GLU A 518 -12.28 3.99 19.56
C GLU A 518 -12.07 5.51 19.39
N SER A 519 -13.14 6.28 19.59
CA SER A 519 -13.26 7.69 19.18
C SER A 519 -12.13 8.65 19.61
N LYS A 520 -11.23 8.27 20.52
CA LYS A 520 -10.18 9.14 21.07
C LYS A 520 -8.75 8.76 20.68
N LEU A 521 -8.53 7.62 20.05
CA LEU A 521 -7.19 7.09 19.74
C LEU A 521 -6.76 7.27 18.27
N ASN A 522 -7.53 8.04 17.50
CA ASN A 522 -7.28 8.28 16.07
C ASN A 522 -7.35 9.78 15.80
N ILE A 523 -6.31 10.35 15.19
CA ILE A 523 -6.23 11.79 14.90
C ILE A 523 -7.42 12.29 14.07
N SER A 524 -7.94 11.44 13.17
CA SER A 524 -9.08 11.75 12.31
C SER A 524 -10.40 11.82 13.05
N ASN A 525 -10.44 11.44 14.32
CA ASN A 525 -11.58 11.68 15.22
C ASN A 525 -11.40 12.89 16.14
N LEU A 526 -10.21 13.47 16.23
CA LEU A 526 -9.94 14.60 17.12
C LEU A 526 -10.32 15.93 16.45
N SER A 527 -10.66 16.92 17.27
CA SER A 527 -10.93 18.31 16.85
C SER A 527 -9.89 19.23 17.45
N VAL A 528 -9.47 20.26 16.70
CA VAL A 528 -8.64 21.32 17.26
C VAL A 528 -9.40 22.04 18.37
N LYS A 529 -8.70 22.43 19.42
CA LYS A 529 -9.30 23.23 20.49
C LYS A 529 -9.91 24.51 19.91
N ASP A 530 -11.17 24.78 20.29
CA ASP A 530 -11.94 25.94 19.85
C ASP A 530 -12.33 25.96 18.35
N SER A 531 -12.13 24.87 17.59
CA SER A 531 -12.63 24.74 16.21
C SER A 531 -12.95 23.30 15.81
N ASP A 532 -14.22 23.05 15.47
CA ASP A 532 -14.66 21.79 14.85
C ASP A 532 -14.53 21.81 13.32
N ASP A 533 -14.09 22.93 12.73
CA ASP A 533 -14.03 23.11 11.28
C ASP A 533 -12.73 22.57 10.66
N ILE A 534 -11.75 22.18 11.48
CA ILE A 534 -10.44 21.74 11.05
C ILE A 534 -10.22 20.29 11.47
N LEU A 535 -10.06 19.42 10.48
CA LEU A 535 -9.85 17.99 10.62
C LEU A 535 -8.45 17.60 10.13
N PHE A 536 -7.90 16.51 10.66
CA PHE A 536 -6.61 15.98 10.23
C PHE A 536 -6.71 14.51 9.82
N SER A 537 -5.97 14.12 8.80
CA SER A 537 -5.69 12.72 8.50
C SER A 537 -4.46 12.22 9.27
N ASN A 538 -4.22 10.92 9.23
CA ASN A 538 -3.06 10.26 9.80
C ASN A 538 -1.88 10.25 8.82
N MET A 539 -0.67 10.15 9.39
CA MET A 539 0.47 9.65 8.63
C MET A 539 0.26 8.18 8.25
N PRO A 540 0.77 7.71 7.09
CA PRO A 540 0.56 6.33 6.66
C PRO A 540 0.92 5.28 7.73
N SER A 541 0.16 4.20 7.78
CA SER A 541 0.41 3.07 8.66
C SER A 541 1.67 2.30 8.26
N SER A 542 2.11 1.39 9.12
CA SER A 542 3.14 0.42 8.81
C SER A 542 2.67 -0.78 7.99
N GLU A 543 1.38 -0.87 7.69
CA GLU A 543 0.79 -1.99 6.96
C GLU A 543 1.38 -2.10 5.54
N LEU A 544 1.77 -3.32 5.15
CA LEU A 544 2.30 -3.62 3.82
C LEU A 544 1.25 -3.41 2.73
N SER A 545 -0.03 -3.58 3.07
CA SER A 545 -1.16 -3.37 2.17
C SER A 545 -1.80 -1.98 2.33
N TYR A 546 -2.85 -1.73 1.55
CA TYR A 546 -3.68 -0.52 1.63
C TYR A 546 -4.79 -0.60 2.69
N ASP A 547 -4.79 -1.61 3.56
CA ASP A 547 -5.78 -1.73 4.64
C ASP A 547 -5.76 -0.53 5.61
N GLY A 548 -6.94 -0.23 6.14
CA GLY A 548 -7.18 0.91 7.04
C GLY A 548 -7.46 2.24 6.34
N ILE A 549 -7.02 2.41 5.09
CA ILE A 549 -7.20 3.67 4.34
C ILE A 549 -8.68 4.00 4.14
N ILE A 550 -9.49 3.04 3.68
CA ILE A 550 -10.91 3.27 3.46
C ILE A 550 -11.66 3.50 4.78
N GLY A 551 -11.29 2.81 5.85
CA GLY A 551 -11.84 3.06 7.19
C GLY A 551 -11.61 4.51 7.65
N GLU A 552 -10.40 5.02 7.46
CA GLU A 552 -10.06 6.41 7.76
C GLU A 552 -10.81 7.41 6.87
N VAL A 553 -10.90 7.14 5.56
CA VAL A 553 -11.64 8.01 4.63
C VAL A 553 -13.12 8.06 5.01
N LYS A 554 -13.75 6.92 5.31
CA LYS A 554 -15.14 6.85 5.79
C LYS A 554 -15.33 7.67 7.05
N LEU A 555 -14.39 7.58 7.99
CA LEU A 555 -14.42 8.37 9.23
C LEU A 555 -14.41 9.87 8.96
N LEU A 556 -13.48 10.36 8.13
CA LEU A 556 -13.41 11.77 7.76
C LEU A 556 -14.65 12.21 6.99
N TYR A 557 -15.13 11.38 6.07
CA TYR A 557 -16.35 11.63 5.31
C TYR A 557 -17.55 11.78 6.25
N GLN A 558 -17.75 10.84 7.18
CA GLN A 558 -18.82 10.88 8.18
C GLN A 558 -18.76 12.14 9.04
N ARG A 559 -17.56 12.59 9.43
CA ARG A 559 -17.40 13.83 10.20
C ARG A 559 -17.75 15.08 9.40
N ILE A 560 -17.64 15.04 8.07
CA ILE A 560 -17.99 16.14 7.17
C ILE A 560 -19.49 16.13 6.86
N THR A 561 -20.05 14.98 6.50
CA THR A 561 -21.42 14.86 5.97
C THR A 561 -22.44 14.51 7.06
N GLY A 562 -22.01 13.91 8.16
CA GLY A 562 -22.84 13.39 9.25
C GLY A 562 -23.24 11.91 9.09
N SER A 563 -23.01 11.28 7.94
CA SER A 563 -23.31 9.86 7.68
C SER A 563 -22.40 9.27 6.60
N CYS A 564 -22.25 7.95 6.61
CA CYS A 564 -21.58 7.18 5.55
C CYS A 564 -22.54 6.61 4.51
N ASP A 565 -23.86 6.83 4.64
CA ASP A 565 -24.86 6.20 3.76
C ASP A 565 -24.64 6.54 2.27
N ASP A 566 -24.25 7.79 1.98
CA ASP A 566 -23.97 8.27 0.61
C ASP A 566 -22.49 8.07 0.20
N PHE A 567 -21.69 7.36 1.01
CA PHE A 567 -20.27 7.16 0.73
C PHE A 567 -20.07 6.34 -0.56
N PHE A 568 -19.73 7.03 -1.65
CA PHE A 568 -19.49 6.45 -2.97
C PHE A 568 -20.66 5.70 -3.63
N VAL A 569 -21.90 6.09 -3.31
CA VAL A 569 -23.05 5.75 -4.15
C VAL A 569 -23.00 6.64 -5.40
N VAL A 570 -22.52 6.07 -6.52
CA VAL A 570 -22.41 6.77 -7.82
C VAL A 570 -23.22 6.02 -8.88
N ASP A 571 -24.31 6.63 -9.32
CA ASP A 571 -25.16 6.10 -10.39
C ASP A 571 -24.56 6.45 -11.76
N PHE A 572 -23.89 5.50 -12.41
CA PHE A 572 -23.47 5.60 -13.79
C PHE A 572 -24.55 5.05 -14.73
N GLU A 573 -25.80 5.51 -14.62
CA GLU A 573 -26.93 4.95 -15.38
C GLU A 573 -26.83 5.20 -16.91
N ASP A 574 -25.88 5.99 -17.42
CA ASP A 574 -25.84 6.43 -18.82
C ASP A 574 -24.58 6.01 -19.63
N GLU A 575 -23.75 5.08 -19.16
CA GLU A 575 -22.51 4.68 -19.89
C GLU A 575 -22.57 3.32 -20.61
N SER A 576 -23.73 2.64 -20.65
CA SER A 576 -23.88 1.37 -21.39
C SER A 576 -24.10 1.52 -22.90
N ASP A 577 -24.29 2.74 -23.40
CA ASP A 577 -24.83 2.96 -24.76
C ASP A 577 -23.81 3.53 -25.78
N GLU A 578 -22.50 3.44 -25.53
CA GLU A 578 -21.51 3.79 -26.56
C GLU A 578 -21.27 2.64 -27.56
N GLU A 579 -21.96 2.82 -28.70
CA GLU A 579 -21.93 2.13 -29.99
C GLU A 579 -20.64 1.36 -30.36
N THR A 580 -20.81 0.08 -30.68
CA THR A 580 -19.90 -0.67 -31.57
C THR A 580 -20.34 -0.41 -33.03
N PRO A 581 -19.56 0.29 -33.88
CA PRO A 581 -19.89 0.39 -35.29
C PRO A 581 -19.42 -0.89 -36.01
N GLY A 582 -20.39 -1.66 -36.49
CA GLY A 582 -20.17 -2.98 -37.06
C GLY A 582 -19.17 -3.03 -38.22
N LYS A 583 -18.31 -4.05 -38.19
CA LYS A 583 -17.84 -4.80 -39.37
C LYS A 583 -17.36 -6.19 -38.93
N SER A 584 -17.94 -7.19 -39.61
CA SER A 584 -17.72 -8.62 -39.48
C SER A 584 -16.25 -9.06 -39.44
N LEU A 585 -15.88 -9.85 -38.45
CA LEU A 585 -14.95 -10.98 -38.61
C LEU A 585 -15.24 -12.01 -37.53
N ASP A 586 -15.86 -13.13 -37.92
CA ASP A 586 -15.95 -14.34 -37.11
C ASP A 586 -14.54 -14.83 -36.77
N ALA A 587 -14.20 -14.86 -35.47
CA ALA A 587 -13.44 -15.94 -34.82
C ALA A 587 -13.09 -15.58 -33.36
N VAL A 588 -13.73 -16.31 -32.44
CA VAL A 588 -13.31 -16.57 -31.04
C VAL A 588 -13.29 -15.36 -30.09
N VAL A 589 -14.47 -15.01 -29.58
CA VAL A 589 -14.64 -14.41 -28.25
C VAL A 589 -15.79 -15.17 -27.60
N ASP A 590 -15.46 -16.31 -26.97
CA ASP A 590 -16.37 -16.98 -26.03
C ASP A 590 -16.15 -16.37 -24.64
N GLU A 591 -17.24 -15.84 -24.10
CA GLU A 591 -17.58 -15.72 -22.67
C GLU A 591 -16.55 -15.10 -21.69
N LEU A 592 -16.67 -13.79 -21.50
CA LEU A 592 -16.63 -13.17 -20.16
C LEU A 592 -17.73 -12.09 -20.10
N ALA A 593 -18.98 -12.54 -20.27
CA ALA A 593 -20.10 -11.80 -19.75
C ALA A 593 -20.01 -11.91 -18.22
N LEU A 594 -19.59 -10.83 -17.58
CA LEU A 594 -19.85 -10.61 -16.16
C LEU A 594 -21.36 -10.49 -16.03
N GLU A 595 -22.04 -11.62 -15.86
CA GLU A 595 -23.38 -11.62 -15.28
C GLU A 595 -23.27 -10.94 -13.91
N ASP A 596 -24.15 -9.98 -13.67
CA ASP A 596 -24.34 -9.29 -12.40
C ASP A 596 -24.40 -10.30 -11.25
N SER A 597 -23.23 -10.60 -10.67
CA SER A 597 -23.15 -11.23 -9.36
C SER A 597 -23.67 -10.21 -8.37
N ASP A 598 -24.70 -10.56 -7.60
CA ASP A 598 -25.31 -9.78 -6.52
C ASP A 598 -24.27 -9.05 -5.64
N TYR A 599 -23.81 -7.89 -6.11
CA TYR A 599 -22.95 -6.99 -5.39
C TYR A 599 -23.87 -6.17 -4.48
N ASP A 600 -24.04 -6.64 -3.25
CA ASP A 600 -24.79 -5.91 -2.24
C ASP A 600 -23.97 -4.68 -1.79
N SER A 601 -24.29 -3.52 -2.38
CA SER A 601 -23.66 -2.23 -2.07
C SER A 601 -24.01 -1.70 -0.68
N SER A 602 -24.92 -2.35 0.06
CA SER A 602 -25.49 -1.82 1.30
C SER A 602 -24.72 -2.19 2.59
N HIS A 603 -23.71 -3.05 2.51
CA HIS A 603 -22.91 -3.48 3.67
C HIS A 603 -21.40 -3.52 3.38
N HIS A 604 -20.76 -2.35 3.27
CA HIS A 604 -19.30 -2.25 3.31
C HIS A 604 -18.84 -1.82 4.70
N GLU A 605 -18.76 -2.74 5.65
CA GLU A 605 -17.89 -2.51 6.81
C GLU A 605 -16.43 -2.66 6.40
N PRO A 606 -15.50 -1.85 6.93
CA PRO A 606 -14.08 -1.99 6.63
C PRO A 606 -13.59 -3.42 6.92
N PHE A 607 -12.66 -3.92 6.11
CA PHE A 607 -12.07 -5.23 6.33
C PHE A 607 -11.63 -5.43 7.80
N GLY A 608 -12.10 -6.52 8.41
CA GLY A 608 -11.74 -6.91 9.78
C GLY A 608 -12.38 -6.09 10.89
N ALA A 609 -13.28 -5.14 10.60
CA ALA A 609 -13.94 -4.30 11.61
C ALA A 609 -14.60 -5.16 12.72
N GLU A 610 -15.42 -6.16 12.34
CA GLU A 610 -16.09 -7.05 13.30
C GLU A 610 -15.12 -7.79 14.23
N GLU A 611 -14.01 -8.30 13.69
CA GLU A 611 -13.00 -9.02 14.47
C GLU A 611 -12.18 -8.06 15.35
N MET A 612 -11.98 -6.81 14.92
CA MET A 612 -11.21 -5.79 15.65
C MET A 612 -12.01 -5.07 16.76
N GLU A 613 -13.35 -5.17 16.74
CA GLU A 613 -14.23 -4.72 17.83
C GLU A 613 -14.14 -5.58 19.10
N LEU A 614 -13.52 -6.77 19.03
CA LEU A 614 -13.40 -7.78 20.11
C LEU A 614 -12.12 -7.61 20.95
#